data_AF-A0A699YR95-F1
#
_entry.id   AF-A0A699YR95-F1
#
_cell.length_a   1.000
_cell.length_b   1.000
_cell.length_c   1.000
_cell.angle_alpha   90.00
_cell.angle_beta   90.00
_cell.angle_gamma   90.00
#
_symmetry.space_group_name_H-M   'P 1'
#
loop_
_entity.id
_entity.type
_entity.pdbx_description
1 polymer ?
#
loop_
_entity_poly.entity_id
_entity_poly.type
_entity_poly.pdbx_seq_one_letter_code
_entity_poly.pdbx_strand_id
1 'polypeptide(L)'
;MVEAGLVTIRVFDKQQQKEFTCPAECLTKSMRYFKDYLRHVVPGSNVVISVQCDVYIFGLLLHYAKWRASSGSLQPLELTPDTALPVLIASNFLGMEELVAAAVAFIASHLVQVAQR
;
A
#
# COMPACT_ATOMS: atom_id res chain seq x y z
N MET A 1 17.83 2.09 16.46
CA MET A 1 16.94 0.99 16.02
C MET A 1 17.27 0.74 14.56
N VAL A 2 17.66 -0.49 14.20
CA VAL A 2 18.06 -0.82 12.83
C VAL A 2 16.86 -1.50 12.19
N GLU A 3 16.26 -0.88 11.18
CA GLU A 3 15.14 -1.44 10.43
C GLU A 3 15.65 -2.45 9.38
N ALA A 4 14.76 -3.27 8.80
CA ALA A 4 15.11 -4.14 7.68
C ALA A 4 15.64 -3.29 6.49
N GLY A 5 16.59 -3.83 5.72
CA GLY A 5 17.26 -3.09 4.65
C GLY A 5 16.33 -2.83 3.47
N LEU A 6 16.16 -3.84 2.62
CA LEU A 6 15.22 -3.82 1.50
C LEU A 6 14.15 -4.90 1.66
N VAL A 7 12.92 -4.54 1.32
CA VAL A 7 11.79 -5.47 1.28
C VAL A 7 11.37 -5.63 -0.18
N THR A 8 11.34 -6.87 -0.65
CA THR A 8 10.79 -7.26 -1.95
C THR A 8 9.45 -7.94 -1.72
N ILE A 9 8.39 -7.36 -2.27
CA ILE A 9 7.04 -7.90 -2.23
C ILE A 9 6.71 -8.48 -3.60
N ARG A 10 6.52 -9.79 -3.64
CA ARG A 10 6.06 -10.55 -4.81
C ARG A 10 4.54 -10.60 -4.78
N VAL A 11 3.90 -9.88 -5.67
CA VAL A 11 2.44 -9.86 -5.79
C VAL A 11 2.03 -10.81 -6.89
N PHE A 12 1.13 -11.72 -6.55
CA PHE A 12 0.53 -12.68 -7.45
C PHE A 12 -0.95 -12.33 -7.65
N ASP A 13 -1.33 -12.10 -8.89
CA ASP A 13 -2.71 -11.96 -9.34
C ASP A 13 -3.04 -13.12 -10.28
N LYS A 14 -4.32 -13.39 -10.53
CA LYS A 14 -4.81 -14.51 -11.34
C LYS A 14 -4.18 -14.59 -12.73
N GLN A 15 -3.73 -13.47 -13.28
CA GLN A 15 -3.20 -13.35 -14.64
C GLN A 15 -1.73 -12.93 -14.71
N GLN A 16 -1.15 -12.44 -13.61
CA GLN A 16 0.18 -11.84 -13.63
C GLN A 16 0.88 -11.91 -12.26
N GLN A 17 2.20 -11.82 -12.29
CA GLN A 17 3.04 -11.64 -11.11
C GLN A 17 3.90 -10.39 -11.29
N LYS A 18 4.08 -9.62 -10.22
CA LYS A 18 4.98 -8.46 -10.21
C LYS A 18 5.74 -8.37 -8.90
N GLU A 19 7.02 -8.01 -8.98
CA GLU A 19 7.83 -7.70 -7.81
C GLU A 19 7.89 -6.20 -7.58
N PHE A 20 7.77 -5.80 -6.31
CA PHE A 20 7.93 -4.44 -5.86
C PHE A 20 9.02 -4.38 -4.80
N THR A 21 9.95 -3.43 -4.93
CA THR A 21 11.02 -3.24 -3.94
C THR A 21 10.94 -1.85 -3.32
N CYS A 22 11.16 -1.79 -2.01
CA CYS A 22 11.29 -0.54 -1.25
C CYS A 22 12.12 -0.75 0.03
N PRO A 23 12.70 0.33 0.59
CA PRO A 23 13.19 0.32 1.97
C PRO A 23 12.08 -0.06 2.94
N ALA A 24 12.41 -0.79 4.01
CA ALA A 24 11.42 -1.19 5.00
C ALA A 24 10.70 0.00 5.63
N GLU A 25 11.42 1.11 5.83
CA GLU A 25 10.88 2.35 6.39
C GLU A 25 9.69 2.92 5.59
N CYS A 26 9.63 2.69 4.27
CA CYS A 26 8.51 3.14 3.45
C CYS A 26 7.21 2.44 3.88
N LEU A 27 7.30 1.14 4.17
CA LEU A 27 6.15 0.33 4.60
C LEU A 27 5.81 0.63 6.06
N THR A 28 6.78 0.62 6.97
CA THR A 28 6.53 0.72 8.41
C THR A 28 5.99 2.09 8.85
N LYS A 29 6.28 3.17 8.09
CA LYS A 29 5.72 4.51 8.33
C LYS A 29 4.24 4.63 7.97
N SER A 30 3.78 3.89 6.97
CA SER A 30 2.44 4.08 6.39
C SER A 30 1.51 2.88 6.57
N MET A 31 2.04 1.70 6.89
CA MET A 31 1.32 0.43 6.91
C MET A 31 1.57 -0.31 8.23
N ARG A 32 0.59 -0.25 9.15
CA ARG A 32 0.68 -0.90 10.47
C ARG A 32 0.92 -2.41 10.37
N TYR A 33 0.25 -3.07 9.41
CA TYR A 33 0.41 -4.52 9.19
C TYR A 33 1.88 -4.90 8.93
N PHE A 34 2.56 -4.19 8.03
CA PHE A 34 3.96 -4.47 7.72
C PHE A 34 4.90 -4.10 8.86
N LYS A 35 4.58 -3.05 9.64
CA LYS A 35 5.31 -2.74 10.87
C LYS A 35 5.30 -3.91 11.85
N ASP A 36 4.13 -4.49 12.09
CA ASP A 36 3.99 -5.64 12.99
C ASP A 36 4.57 -6.94 12.43
N TYR A 37 4.57 -7.10 11.10
CA TYR A 37 5.19 -8.24 10.42
C TYR A 37 6.72 -8.17 10.49
N LEU A 38 7.29 -7.01 10.18
CA LEU A 38 8.74 -6.80 10.06
C LEU A 38 9.45 -6.69 11.41
N ARG A 39 8.72 -6.45 12.52
CA ARG A 39 9.32 -6.35 13.87
C ARG A 39 10.12 -7.58 14.32
N HIS A 40 9.82 -8.75 13.73
CA HIS A 40 10.45 -10.04 14.06
C HIS A 40 11.59 -10.41 13.11
N VAL A 41 11.88 -9.56 12.13
CA VAL A 41 12.92 -9.79 11.14
C VAL A 41 14.27 -9.33 11.69
N VAL A 42 15.33 -10.07 11.36
CA VAL A 42 16.71 -9.69 11.68
C VAL A 42 17.03 -8.31 11.08
N PRO A 43 17.45 -7.32 11.90
CA PRO A 43 17.79 -6.00 11.40
C PRO A 43 18.80 -6.02 10.25
N GLY A 44 18.60 -5.15 9.26
CA GLY A 44 19.46 -5.06 8.07
C GLY A 44 19.34 -6.22 7.07
N SER A 45 18.55 -7.26 7.35
CA SER A 45 18.31 -8.33 6.38
C SER A 45 17.35 -7.89 5.27
N ASN A 46 17.52 -8.51 4.09
CA ASN A 46 16.59 -8.37 2.98
C ASN A 46 15.43 -9.34 3.18
N VAL A 47 14.20 -8.84 3.06
CA VAL A 47 12.98 -9.63 3.26
C VAL A 47 12.28 -9.83 1.94
N VAL A 48 11.83 -11.06 1.68
CA VAL A 48 10.97 -11.37 0.54
C VAL A 48 9.62 -11.83 1.07
N ILE A 49 8.56 -11.14 0.65
CA ILE A 49 7.18 -11.42 1.06
C ILE A 49 6.38 -11.75 -0.18
N SER A 50 5.58 -12.81 -0.15
CA SER A 50 4.65 -13.16 -1.23
C SER A 50 3.22 -12.86 -0.80
N VAL A 51 2.45 -12.18 -1.63
CA VAL A 51 1.05 -11.84 -1.38
C VAL A 51 0.20 -12.12 -2.62
N GLN A 52 -1.03 -12.58 -2.41
CA GLN A 52 -2.00 -12.79 -3.49
C GLN A 52 -3.05 -11.68 -3.46
N CYS A 53 -2.94 -10.73 -4.38
CA CYS A 53 -3.87 -9.62 -4.52
C CYS A 53 -3.75 -8.99 -5.92
N ASP A 54 -4.63 -8.03 -6.20
CA ASP A 54 -4.56 -7.22 -7.40
C ASP A 54 -3.23 -6.44 -7.45
N VAL A 55 -2.43 -6.71 -8.49
CA VAL A 55 -1.11 -6.10 -8.68
C VAL A 55 -1.19 -4.59 -8.84
N TYR A 56 -2.22 -4.08 -9.51
CA TYR A 56 -2.40 -2.66 -9.74
C TYR A 56 -2.74 -1.93 -8.45
N ILE A 57 -3.69 -2.46 -7.67
CA ILE A 57 -4.06 -1.88 -6.37
C ILE A 57 -2.87 -1.88 -5.41
N PHE A 58 -2.09 -2.98 -5.35
CA PHE A 58 -0.89 -2.99 -4.52
C PHE A 58 0.12 -1.91 -4.94
N GLY A 59 0.28 -1.70 -6.25
CA GLY A 59 1.12 -0.63 -6.79
C GLY A 59 0.71 0.76 -6.31
N LEU A 60 -0.60 1.06 -6.28
CA LEU A 60 -1.13 2.34 -5.78
C LEU A 60 -0.83 2.54 -4.28
N LEU A 61 -1.00 1.50 -3.47
CA LEU A 61 -0.74 1.55 -2.03
C LEU A 61 0.75 1.79 -1.76
N LEU A 62 1.63 1.12 -2.50
CA LEU A 62 3.07 1.32 -2.36
C LEU A 62 3.50 2.71 -2.85
N HIS A 63 2.91 3.21 -3.94
CA HIS A 63 3.14 4.57 -4.42
C HIS A 63 2.78 5.60 -3.34
N TYR A 64 1.61 5.46 -2.72
CA TYR A 64 1.19 6.33 -1.61
C TYR A 64 2.19 6.28 -0.44
N ALA A 65 2.65 5.10 -0.04
CA ALA A 65 3.61 4.96 1.05
C ALA A 65 4.97 5.59 0.72
N LYS A 66 5.44 5.44 -0.52
CA LYS A 66 6.66 6.12 -1.01
C LYS A 66 6.50 7.64 -1.02
N TRP A 67 5.35 8.14 -1.47
CA TRP A 67 5.04 9.57 -1.46
C TRP A 67 5.05 10.17 -0.04
N ARG A 68 4.42 9.48 0.94
CA ARG A 68 4.46 9.90 2.35
C ARG A 68 5.89 9.90 2.90
N ALA A 69 6.70 8.91 2.54
CA ALA A 69 8.09 8.83 2.98
C ALA A 69 9.01 9.89 2.32
N SER A 70 8.69 10.32 1.10
CA SER A 70 9.55 11.20 0.29
C SER A 70 9.38 12.70 0.56
N SER A 71 8.66 13.07 1.62
CA SER A 71 8.38 14.47 2.00
C SER A 71 7.78 15.31 0.86
N GLY A 72 6.98 14.68 -0.03
CA GLY A 72 6.27 15.37 -1.11
C GLY A 72 7.03 15.52 -2.43
N SER A 73 8.17 14.84 -2.63
CA SER A 73 8.86 14.84 -3.93
C SER A 73 8.17 14.03 -5.02
N LEU A 74 7.19 13.19 -4.66
CA LEU A 74 6.37 12.42 -5.59
C LEU A 74 4.98 13.06 -5.73
N GLN A 75 4.27 12.69 -6.80
CA GLN A 75 2.87 13.09 -6.96
C GLN A 75 1.98 12.30 -5.99
N PRO A 76 0.95 12.93 -5.39
CA PRO A 76 0.01 12.24 -4.55
C PRO A 76 -0.78 11.19 -5.34
N LEU A 77 -1.29 10.17 -4.63
CA LEU A 77 -2.19 9.20 -5.21
C LEU A 77 -3.53 9.87 -5.56
N GLU A 78 -3.97 9.75 -6.81
CA GLU A 78 -5.30 10.17 -7.23
C GLU A 78 -6.26 8.97 -7.18
N LEU A 79 -7.36 9.12 -6.42
CA LEU A 79 -8.42 8.12 -6.36
C LEU A 79 -9.38 8.30 -7.53
N THR A 80 -9.80 7.19 -8.12
CA THR A 80 -10.83 7.14 -9.16
C THR A 80 -12.01 6.29 -8.68
N PRO A 81 -13.21 6.42 -9.29
CA PRO A 81 -14.34 5.57 -8.92
C PRO A 81 -14.02 4.06 -9.00
N ASP A 82 -13.20 3.65 -9.97
CA ASP A 82 -12.83 2.24 -10.18
C ASP A 82 -11.83 1.72 -9.11
N THR A 83 -11.03 2.61 -8.54
CA THR A 83 -9.96 2.24 -7.59
C THR A 83 -10.32 2.53 -6.14
N ALA A 84 -11.28 3.41 -5.89
CA ALA A 84 -11.58 3.90 -4.55
C ALA A 84 -11.99 2.79 -3.58
N LEU A 85 -12.89 1.89 -3.99
CA LEU A 85 -13.34 0.79 -3.13
C LEU A 85 -12.24 -0.28 -2.91
N PRO A 86 -11.55 -0.79 -3.96
CA PRO A 86 -10.42 -1.70 -3.74
C PRO A 86 -9.30 -1.10 -2.88
N VAL A 87 -8.97 0.18 -3.09
CA VAL A 87 -7.99 0.91 -2.26
C VAL A 87 -8.46 1.02 -0.83
N LEU A 88 -9.74 1.35 -0.57
CA LEU A 88 -10.30 1.39 0.78
C LEU A 88 -10.14 0.04 1.50
N ILE A 89 -10.53 -1.07 0.85
CA ILE A 89 -10.46 -2.40 1.45
C ILE A 89 -9.00 -2.76 1.79
N ALA A 90 -8.09 -2.59 0.84
CA ALA A 90 -6.70 -2.96 1.01
C ALA A 90 -5.96 -2.04 2.00
N SER A 91 -6.21 -0.72 1.96
CA SER A 91 -5.63 0.24 2.90
C SER A 91 -6.13 0.04 4.34
N ASN A 92 -7.40 -0.34 4.51
CA ASN A 92 -7.94 -0.71 5.82
C ASN A 92 -7.29 -1.99 6.35
N PHE A 93 -7.12 -3.01 5.51
CA PHE A 93 -6.42 -4.24 5.89
C PHE A 93 -4.96 -3.98 6.30
N LEU A 94 -4.25 -3.13 5.57
CA LEU A 94 -2.84 -2.80 5.84
C LEU A 94 -2.66 -1.81 7.01
N GLY A 95 -3.75 -1.22 7.52
CA GLY A 95 -3.73 -0.21 8.56
C GLY A 95 -3.06 1.09 8.09
N MET A 96 -3.63 1.70 7.04
CA MET A 96 -3.20 2.98 6.46
C MET A 96 -4.27 4.06 6.70
N GLU A 97 -4.37 4.56 7.93
CA GLU A 97 -5.55 5.29 8.43
C GLU A 97 -5.85 6.59 7.65
N GLU A 98 -4.83 7.36 7.27
CA GLU A 98 -5.01 8.57 6.47
C GLU A 98 -5.58 8.27 5.08
N LEU A 99 -5.11 7.18 4.44
CA LEU A 99 -5.60 6.76 3.13
C LEU A 99 -7.03 6.19 3.21
N VAL A 100 -7.34 5.48 4.29
CA VAL A 100 -8.71 5.02 4.59
C VAL A 100 -9.66 6.21 4.68
N ALA A 101 -9.30 7.23 5.46
CA ALA A 101 -10.13 8.44 5.60
C ALA A 101 -10.33 9.15 4.25
N ALA A 102 -9.26 9.29 3.45
CA ALA A 102 -9.34 9.88 2.12
C ALA A 102 -10.24 9.07 1.17
N ALA A 103 -10.12 7.74 1.18
CA ALA A 103 -10.94 6.86 0.34
C ALA A 103 -12.42 6.90 0.74
N VAL A 104 -12.74 6.90 2.03
CA VAL A 104 -14.12 7.08 2.52
C VAL A 104 -14.70 8.42 2.07
N ALA A 105 -13.96 9.51 2.24
CA ALA A 105 -14.40 10.85 1.83
C ALA A 105 -14.65 10.94 0.31
N PHE A 106 -13.76 10.33 -0.47
CA PHE A 106 -13.90 10.26 -1.92
C PHE A 106 -15.15 9.48 -2.34
N ILE A 107 -15.35 8.28 -1.76
CA ILE A 107 -16.51 7.42 -2.05
C ILE A 107 -17.80 8.13 -1.66
N ALA A 108 -17.85 8.79 -0.50
CA ALA A 108 -19.04 9.53 -0.07
C ALA A 108 -19.40 10.65 -1.07
N SER A 109 -18.40 11.35 -1.60
CA SER A 109 -18.60 12.44 -2.58
C SER A 109 -18.94 11.94 -3.99
N HIS A 110 -18.59 10.70 -4.31
CA HIS A 110 -18.77 10.09 -5.64
C HIS A 110 -19.64 8.82 -5.59
N LEU A 111 -20.51 8.70 -4.58
CA LEU A 111 -21.18 7.44 -4.25
C LEU A 111 -21.92 6.83 -5.45
N VAL A 112 -22.64 7.65 -6.23
CA VAL A 112 -23.37 7.20 -7.41
C VAL A 112 -22.43 6.59 -8.45
N GLN A 113 -21.28 7.22 -8.70
CA GLN A 113 -20.32 6.75 -9.69
C GLN A 113 -19.64 5.47 -9.23
N VAL A 114 -19.34 5.34 -7.93
CA VAL A 114 -18.74 4.14 -7.35
C VAL A 114 -19.73 2.98 -7.33
N ALA A 115 -21.01 3.24 -6.98
CA ALA A 115 -22.04 2.22 -6.86
C ALA A 115 -22.55 1.67 -8.21
N GLN A 116 -22.27 2.36 -9.31
CA GLN A 116 -22.67 1.98 -10.67
C GLN A 116 -21.56 1.24 -11.44
N ARG A 117 -20.47 0.87 -10.77
CA ARG A 117 -19.37 0.05 -11.31
C ARG A 117 -19.48 -1.38 -10.83
#